data_AF-A0A378PRJ5-F1
#
_entry.id   AF-A0A378PRJ5-F1
#
_cell.length_a   1.000
_cell.length_b   1.000
_cell.length_c   1.000
_cell.angle_alpha   90.00
_cell.angle_beta   90.00
_cell.angle_gamma   90.00
#
_symmetry.space_group_name_H-M   'P 1'
#
loop_
_entity.id
_entity.type
_entity.pdbx_description
1 polymer ?
#
loop_
_entity_poly.entity_id
_entity_poly.type
_entity_poly.pdbx_seq_one_letter_code
_entity_poly.pdbx_strand_id
1 'polypeptide(L)' 'MGIPINKSGDKLIINIPSRDLTAEEIALARLIFGETIKYQAVKVFKVDYLPNQQEETIVTPNGNLYPAKKVYRENYALV' A
#
# COMPACT_ATOMS: atom_id res chain seq x y z
N MET A 1 10.30 -12.89 3.11
CA MET A 1 11.16 -11.97 2.35
C MET A 1 11.59 -10.88 3.33
N GLY A 2 12.88 -10.75 3.64
CA GLY A 2 13.36 -9.72 4.58
C GLY A 2 13.21 -8.33 3.97
N ILE A 3 12.95 -7.31 4.79
CA ILE A 3 12.91 -5.92 4.32
C ILE A 3 14.35 -5.47 4.03
N PRO A 4 14.68 -5.02 2.81
CA PRO A 4 16.02 -4.58 2.47
C PRO A 4 16.43 -3.34 3.29
N ILE A 5 17.60 -3.42 3.92
CA ILE A 5 18.20 -2.36 4.72
C ILE A 5 19.46 -1.87 4.02
N ASN A 6 19.49 -0.60 3.65
CA ASN A 6 20.66 0.06 3.07
C ASN A 6 21.23 1.05 4.09
N LYS A 7 22.56 1.15 4.18
CA LYS A 7 23.25 2.14 5.03
C LYS A 7 23.74 3.29 4.16
N SER A 8 23.37 4.52 4.52
CA SER A 8 23.90 5.75 3.90
C SER A 8 24.35 6.70 5.00
N GLY A 9 25.66 6.79 5.21
CA GLY A 9 26.24 7.43 6.40
C GLY A 9 25.70 6.79 7.69
N ASP A 10 25.18 7.62 8.60
CA ASP A 10 24.58 7.18 9.86
C ASP A 10 23.08 6.84 9.75
N LYS A 11 22.49 6.93 8.55
CA LYS A 11 21.07 6.61 8.32
C LYS A 11 20.89 5.19 7.81
N LEU A 12 19.93 4.48 8.42
CA LEU A 12 19.38 3.24 7.89
C LEU A 12 18.18 3.57 7.01
N ILE A 13 18.24 3.17 5.75
CA ILE A 13 17.14 3.29 4.80
C ILE A 13 16.46 1.93 4.72
N ILE A 14 15.20 1.89 5.13
CA ILE A 14 14.35 0.71 5.10
C ILE A 14 13.43 0.83 3.89
N ASN A 15 13.64 -0.02 2.89
CA ASN A 15 12.81 -0.03 1.68
C ASN A 15 11.69 -1.05 1.86
N ILE A 16 10.53 -0.59 2.31
CA ILE A 16 9.35 -1.45 2.47
C ILE A 16 8.73 -1.70 1.09
N PRO A 17 8.56 -2.98 0.68
CA PRO A 17 7.94 -3.31 -0.59
C PRO A 17 6.53 -2.70 -0.71
N SER A 18 6.35 -1.88 -1.74
CA SER A 18 5.10 -1.19 -2.02
C SER A 18 4.94 -0.94 -3.51
N ARG A 19 3.70 -0.63 -3.91
CA ARG A 19 3.35 -0.16 -5.24
C ARG A 19 2.49 1.10 -5.16
N ASP A 20 2.49 1.85 -6.25
CA ASP A 20 1.47 2.87 -6.50
C ASP A 20 0.12 2.22 -6.78
N LEU A 21 -0.94 3.03 -6.69
CA LEU A 21 -2.23 2.65 -7.26
C LEU A 21 -2.10 2.48 -8.77
N THR A 22 -2.77 1.48 -9.34
CA THR A 22 -2.80 1.31 -10.80
C THR A 22 -3.67 2.39 -11.45
N ALA A 23 -3.54 2.58 -12.76
CA ALA A 23 -4.36 3.53 -13.49
C ALA A 23 -5.86 3.22 -13.35
N GLU A 24 -6.22 1.92 -13.35
CA GLU A 24 -7.60 1.44 -13.19
C GLU A 24 -8.12 1.66 -11.77
N GLU A 25 -7.30 1.44 -10.73
CA GLU A 25 -7.67 1.73 -9.34
C GLU A 25 -7.93 3.23 -9.13
N ILE A 26 -7.07 4.09 -9.70
CA ILE A 26 -7.27 5.54 -9.65
C ILE A 26 -8.54 5.94 -10.39
N ALA A 27 -8.77 5.39 -11.59
CA ALA A 27 -9.96 5.67 -12.37
C ALA A 27 -11.24 5.27 -11.60
N LEU A 28 -11.24 4.08 -10.98
CA LEU A 28 -12.36 3.60 -10.16
C LEU A 28 -12.59 4.49 -8.93
N ALA A 29 -11.54 4.84 -8.20
CA ALA A 29 -11.65 5.70 -7.01
C ALA A 29 -12.14 7.11 -7.36
N ARG A 30 -11.69 7.67 -8.49
CA ARG A 30 -12.13 8.99 -8.99
C ARG A 30 -13.62 9.06 -9.26
N LEU A 31 -14.29 7.96 -9.60
CA LEU A 31 -15.74 7.94 -9.77
C LEU A 31 -16.48 8.30 -8.48
N ILE A 32 -15.88 8.02 -7.32
CA ILE A 32 -16.49 8.25 -6.01
C ILE A 32 -15.94 9.53 -5.37
N PHE A 33 -14.62 9.70 -5.38
CA PHE A 33 -13.94 10.76 -4.62
C PHE A 33 -13.51 11.96 -5.48
N GLY A 34 -13.67 11.91 -6.80
CA GLY A 34 -13.24 12.96 -7.72
C GLY A 34 -11.75 13.28 -7.55
N GLU A 35 -11.40 14.57 -7.52
CA GLU A 35 -10.02 15.04 -7.34
C GLU A 35 -9.69 15.43 -5.88
N THR A 36 -10.51 15.02 -4.91
CA THR A 36 -10.31 15.39 -3.50
C THR A 36 -9.13 14.67 -2.85
N ILE A 37 -8.71 13.53 -3.41
CA ILE A 37 -7.61 12.70 -2.95
C ILE A 37 -6.40 12.91 -3.86
N LYS A 38 -5.22 13.13 -3.27
CA LYS A 38 -3.94 13.09 -4.01
C LYS A 38 -3.51 11.65 -4.24
N TYR A 39 -4.06 10.99 -5.26
CA TYR A 39 -3.85 9.56 -5.49
C TYR A 39 -2.38 9.13 -5.63
N GLN A 40 -1.52 9.99 -6.16
CA GLN A 40 -0.09 9.72 -6.33
C GLN A 40 0.67 9.62 -5.00
N ALA A 41 0.08 10.09 -3.90
CA ALA A 41 0.64 9.94 -2.56
C ALA A 41 0.25 8.60 -1.90
N VAL A 42 -0.76 7.90 -2.42
CA VAL A 42 -1.26 6.64 -1.86
C VAL A 42 -0.41 5.47 -2.34
N LYS A 43 0.05 4.66 -1.39
CA LYS A 43 0.77 3.42 -1.66
C LYS A 43 0.00 2.21 -1.17
N VAL A 44 0.21 1.07 -1.82
CA VAL A 44 -0.20 -0.26 -1.35
C VAL A 44 1.05 -1.02 -0.92
N PHE A 45 1.17 -1.29 0.37
CA PHE A 45 2.29 -2.03 0.95
C PHE A 45 2.05 -3.53 0.89
N LYS A 46 3.12 -4.31 0.70
CA LYS A 46 3.08 -5.79 0.73
C LYS A 46 3.48 -6.34 2.11
N VAL A 47 3.16 -5.60 3.18
CA VAL A 47 3.45 -5.96 4.58
C VAL A 47 2.25 -5.60 5.47
N ASP A 48 2.10 -6.33 6.57
CA ASP A 48 1.10 -6.04 7.58
C ASP A 48 1.46 -4.76 8.34
N TYR A 49 0.44 -3.98 8.73
CA TYR A 49 0.63 -2.80 9.57
C TYR A 49 0.71 -3.16 11.06
N LEU A 50 -0.04 -4.19 11.47
CA LEU A 50 -0.13 -4.64 12.87
C LEU A 50 0.55 -6.01 13.04
N PRO A 51 1.19 -6.28 14.19
CA PRO A 51 1.82 -7.58 14.46
C PRO A 51 0.88 -8.80 14.35
N ASN A 52 -0.41 -8.62 14.65
CA ASN A 52 -1.45 -9.65 14.57
C ASN A 52 -2.62 -9.18 13.68
N GLN A 53 -2.29 -8.60 12.51
CA GLN A 53 -3.31 -8.23 11.54
C GLN A 53 -4.05 -9.48 11.05
N GLN A 54 -5.38 -9.44 11.06
CA GLN A 54 -6.18 -10.58 10.59
C GLN A 54 -6.01 -10.78 9.08
N GLU A 55 -6.06 -12.03 8.63
CA GLU A 55 -5.72 -12.42 7.25
C GLU A 55 -6.60 -11.76 6.17
N GLU A 56 -7.83 -11.37 6.51
CA GLU A 56 -8.79 -10.77 5.59
C GLU A 56 -8.96 -9.25 5.76
N THR A 57 -8.02 -8.61 6.47
CA THR A 57 -8.07 -7.18 6.78
C THR A 57 -7.13 -6.36 5.91
N ILE A 58 -7.59 -5.18 5.52
CA ILE A 58 -6.77 -4.10 4.97
C ILE A 58 -6.79 -2.95 5.97
N VAL A 59 -5.63 -2.53 6.47
CA VAL A 59 -5.52 -1.39 7.41
C VAL A 59 -5.11 -0.14 6.64
N THR A 60 -5.74 1.01 6.93
CA THR A 60 -5.47 2.29 6.24
C THR A 60 -5.27 3.47 7.21
N PRO A 61 -4.18 3.48 8.01
CA PRO A 61 -4.07 4.40 9.15
C PRO A 61 -3.52 5.78 8.78
N ASN A 62 -2.80 5.89 7.66
CA ASN A 62 -2.00 7.07 7.30
C ASN A 62 -2.17 7.47 5.82
N GLY A 63 -3.28 7.06 5.20
CA GLY A 63 -3.54 7.28 3.78
C GLY A 63 -2.92 6.25 2.83
N ASN A 64 -2.20 5.25 3.35
CA ASN A 64 -1.72 4.09 2.57
C ASN A 64 -2.49 2.83 2.95
N LEU A 65 -2.47 1.83 2.05
CA LEU A 65 -3.11 0.55 2.25
C LEU A 65 -2.09 -0.50 2.69
N TYR A 66 -2.45 -1.24 3.73
CA TYR A 66 -1.70 -2.38 4.25
C TYR A 66 -2.60 -3.63 4.23
N PRO A 67 -2.83 -4.24 3.06
CA PRO A 67 -3.58 -5.48 2.94
C PRO A 67 -2.80 -6.66 3.53
N ALA A 68 -3.50 -7.49 4.30
CA ALA A 68 -2.97 -8.79 4.67
C ALA A 68 -2.77 -9.64 3.41
N LYS A 69 -1.80 -10.57 3.45
CA LYS A 69 -1.35 -11.33 2.27
C LYS A 69 -2.49 -12.01 1.51
N LYS A 70 -3.52 -12.51 2.20
CA LYS A 70 -4.65 -13.24 1.59
C LYS A 70 -5.56 -12.35 0.76
N VAL A 71 -5.66 -11.07 1.10
CA VAL A 71 -6.51 -10.08 0.41
C VAL A 71 -5.72 -9.14 -0.49
N TYR A 72 -4.38 -9.25 -0.50
CA TYR A 72 -3.55 -8.50 -1.44
C TYR A 72 -3.90 -8.83 -2.90
N ARG A 73 -4.04 -7.80 -3.73
CA ARG A 73 -4.16 -7.91 -5.18
C ARG A 73 -3.17 -6.99 -5.88
N GLU A 74 -2.67 -7.42 -7.04
CA GLU A 74 -1.84 -6.56 -7.90
C GLU A 74 -2.65 -5.41 -8.50
N ASN A 75 -3.96 -5.60 -8.69
CA ASN A 75 -4.91 -4.57 -9.11
C ASN A 75 -6.29 -4.85 -8.47
N TYR A 76 -6.79 -3.95 -7.63
CA TYR A 76 -8.10 -4.06 -6.96
C TYR A 76 -9.28 -3.67 -7.84
N ALA A 77 -9.05 -3.02 -8.99
CA ALA A 77 -10.10 -2.73 -9.95
C ALA A 77 -10.45 -3.93 -10.86
N LEU A 78 -9.58 -4.95 -10.89
CA LEU A 78 -9.81 -6.19 -11.62
C LEU A 78 -10.31 -7.25 -10.62
N VAL A 79 -11.57 -7.65 -10.79
CA VAL A 79 -12.23 -8.62 -9.91
C VAL A 79 -11.70 -10.02 -10.14
#